data_AF-A0A7Y0S119-F1
#
_entry.id   AF-A0A7Y0S119-F1
#
_cell.length_a   1.000
_cell.length_b   1.000
_cell.length_c   1.000
_cell.angle_alpha   90.00
_cell.angle_beta   90.00
_cell.angle_gamma   90.00
#
_symmetry.space_group_name_H-M   'P 1'
#
loop_
_entity.id
_entity.type
_entity.pdbx_description
1 polymer ?
#
loop_
_entity_poly.entity_id
_entity_poly.type
_entity_poly.pdbx_seq_one_letter_code
_entity_poly.pdbx_strand_id
1 'polypeptide(L)'
;SSSSNGAMVSYNKQKLGRLGNEDDIYLGLGLGTQLAKTDQYDVYFQSRFVYQSDGSNDWEAMDDSDTDFMFKEVNVAVKGLIPSLPEST
;
A
#
# COMPACT_ATOMS: atom_id res chain seq x y z
N SER A 1 -21.53 -30.48 11.40
CA SER A 1 -21.90 -29.20 10.77
C SER A 1 -21.06 -28.09 11.37
N SER A 2 -19.86 -27.87 10.84
CA SER A 2 -19.03 -26.71 11.21
C SER A 2 -19.58 -25.49 10.49
N SER A 3 -20.48 -24.80 11.19
CA SER A 3 -21.02 -23.49 10.86
C SER A 3 -19.88 -22.53 10.51
N SER A 4 -20.08 -21.76 9.44
CA SER A 4 -19.25 -20.72 8.80
C SER A 4 -18.77 -19.57 9.73
N ASN A 5 -18.67 -19.81 11.03
CA ASN A 5 -18.32 -18.83 12.06
C ASN A 5 -16.80 -18.68 12.12
N GLY A 6 -16.24 -17.91 11.18
CA GLY A 6 -14.82 -17.62 11.09
C GLY A 6 -14.23 -17.73 9.67
N ALA A 7 -15.02 -18.18 8.69
CA ALA A 7 -14.58 -18.14 7.30
C ALA A 7 -14.49 -16.69 6.82
N MET A 8 -13.44 -16.37 6.07
CA MET A 8 -13.40 -15.12 5.30
C MET A 8 -14.46 -15.18 4.21
N VAL A 9 -15.25 -14.11 4.06
CA VAL A 9 -16.36 -14.06 3.12
C VAL A 9 -16.36 -12.74 2.37
N SER A 10 -16.76 -12.78 1.12
CA SER A 10 -17.02 -11.60 0.30
C SER A 10 -18.40 -11.63 -0.34
N TYR A 11 -19.10 -10.50 -0.29
CA TYR A 11 -20.42 -10.32 -0.84
C TYR A 11 -20.66 -8.87 -1.26
N ASN A 12 -20.95 -8.64 -2.54
CA ASN A 12 -21.24 -7.30 -3.08
C ASN A 12 -20.24 -6.21 -2.60
N LYS A 13 -18.92 -6.48 -2.64
CA LYS A 13 -17.85 -5.60 -2.12
C LYS A 13 -17.98 -4.13 -2.57
N GLN A 14 -18.53 -3.88 -3.76
CA GLN A 14 -18.72 -2.52 -4.31
C GLN A 14 -19.89 -1.74 -3.70
N LYS A 15 -20.84 -2.41 -3.04
CA LYS A 15 -22.09 -1.83 -2.52
C LYS A 15 -22.18 -1.86 -1.00
N LEU A 16 -21.42 -2.74 -0.36
CA LEU A 16 -21.45 -2.95 1.08
C LEU A 16 -20.12 -2.54 1.71
N GLY A 17 -20.16 -2.20 3.00
CA GLY A 17 -18.95 -1.87 3.76
C GLY A 17 -17.99 -3.05 3.88
N ARG A 18 -16.74 -2.75 4.26
CA ARG A 18 -15.63 -3.72 4.29
C ARG A 18 -15.64 -4.66 5.51
N LEU A 19 -16.30 -4.28 6.61
CA LEU A 19 -16.26 -5.03 7.86
C LEU A 19 -16.86 -6.44 7.67
N GLY A 20 -16.00 -7.47 7.75
CA GLY A 20 -16.37 -8.87 7.53
C GLY A 20 -16.77 -9.19 6.08
N ASN A 21 -16.28 -8.40 5.11
CA ASN A 21 -16.68 -8.50 3.70
C ASN A 21 -15.49 -8.47 2.72
N GLU A 22 -14.28 -8.68 3.23
CA GLU A 22 -13.05 -8.84 2.48
C GLU A 22 -12.41 -10.15 2.91
N ASP A 23 -11.91 -10.88 1.91
CA ASP A 23 -11.44 -12.26 2.00
C ASP A 23 -10.07 -12.44 1.36
N ASP A 24 -9.31 -11.36 1.35
CA ASP A 24 -7.98 -11.22 0.78
C ASP A 24 -7.03 -10.55 1.79
N ILE A 25 -5.74 -10.84 1.66
CA ILE A 25 -4.68 -10.11 2.38
C ILE A 25 -4.21 -8.99 1.47
N TYR A 26 -4.22 -7.75 1.97
CA TYR A 26 -3.61 -6.60 1.31
C TYR A 26 -2.64 -5.90 2.27
N LEU A 27 -1.36 -5.86 1.90
CA LEU A 27 -0.30 -5.20 2.67
C LEU A 27 0.37 -4.14 1.81
N GLY A 28 0.36 -2.88 2.27
CA GLY A 28 1.15 -1.80 1.70
C GLY A 28 2.33 -1.43 2.60
N LEU A 29 3.56 -1.63 2.14
CA LEU A 29 4.78 -1.24 2.84
C LEU A 29 5.39 0.00 2.18
N GLY A 30 5.40 1.12 2.90
CA GLY A 30 6.06 2.36 2.46
C GLY A 30 7.42 2.54 3.11
N LEU A 31 8.45 2.81 2.32
CA LEU A 31 9.79 3.20 2.79
C LEU A 31 10.12 4.60 2.26
N GLY A 32 10.31 5.54 3.16
CA GLY A 32 10.58 6.93 2.80
C GLY A 32 11.76 7.49 3.59
N THR A 33 12.51 8.39 2.96
CA THR A 33 13.63 9.07 3.62
C THR A 33 13.80 10.49 3.11
N GLN A 34 14.28 11.36 4.01
CA GLN A 34 14.73 12.68 3.65
C GLN A 34 16.13 12.58 3.04
N LEU A 35 16.25 12.90 1.75
CA LEU A 35 17.52 12.85 1.03
C LEU A 35 18.39 14.08 1.32
N ALA A 36 17.77 15.26 1.45
CA ALA A 36 18.45 16.50 1.75
C ALA A 36 17.53 17.49 2.47
N LYS A 37 18.12 18.31 3.34
CA LYS A 37 17.47 19.45 3.99
C LYS A 37 18.41 20.64 4.00
N THR A 38 17.99 21.74 3.40
CA THR A 38 18.66 23.05 3.50
C THR A 38 17.65 24.10 3.92
N ASP A 39 18.10 25.34 4.09
CA ASP A 39 17.20 26.48 4.35
C ASP A 39 16.26 26.77 3.16
N GLN A 40 16.61 26.31 1.96
CA GLN A 40 15.85 26.59 0.72
C GLN A 40 15.06 25.38 0.20
N TYR A 41 15.57 24.15 0.38
CA TYR A 41 14.98 22.95 -0.20
C TYR A 41 14.85 21.81 0.82
N ASP A 42 13.74 21.10 0.73
CA ASP A 42 13.53 19.81 1.39
C ASP A 42 13.26 18.75 0.32
N VAL A 43 14.14 17.75 0.23
CA VAL A 43 14.06 16.68 -0.77
C VAL A 43 13.72 15.38 -0.08
N TYR A 44 12.58 14.80 -0.45
CA TYR A 44 12.08 13.56 0.12
C TYR A 44 11.93 12.49 -0.97
N PHE A 45 12.37 11.27 -0.67
CA PHE A 45 12.15 10.10 -1.51
C PHE A 45 11.16 9.17 -0.83
N GLN A 46 10.21 8.65 -1.60
CA GLN A 46 9.25 7.66 -1.15
C GLN A 46 9.19 6.49 -2.14
N SER A 47 9.20 5.27 -1.60
CA SER A 47 8.77 4.08 -2.31
C SER A 47 7.62 3.38 -1.57
N ARG A 48 6.72 2.73 -2.30
CA ARG A 48 5.67 1.88 -1.73
C ARG A 48 5.57 0.58 -2.51
N PHE A 49 5.55 -0.51 -1.77
CA PHE A 49 5.37 -1.85 -2.27
C PHE A 49 4.02 -2.36 -1.78
N VAL A 50 3.36 -3.17 -2.60
CA VAL A 50 2.13 -3.85 -2.23
C VAL A 50 2.32 -5.34 -2.42
N TYR A 51 1.84 -6.09 -1.44
CA TYR A 51 1.62 -7.51 -1.49
C TYR A 51 0.11 -7.77 -1.37
N GLN A 52 -0.42 -8.65 -2.22
CA GLN A 52 -1.78 -9.13 -2.12
C GLN A 52 -1.83 -10.64 -2.30
N SER A 53 -2.70 -11.31 -1.54
CA SER A 53 -3.00 -12.74 -1.73
C SER A 53 -4.44 -13.05 -1.31
N ASP A 54 -4.88 -14.29 -1.50
CA ASP A 54 -6.18 -14.79 -1.01
C ASP A 54 -6.15 -15.22 0.46
N GLY A 55 -4.96 -15.31 1.08
CA GLY A 55 -4.78 -15.62 2.50
C GLY A 55 -5.19 -17.04 2.88
N SER A 56 -5.21 -17.96 1.92
CA SER A 56 -5.62 -19.36 2.10
C SER A 56 -4.57 -20.20 2.83
N ASN A 57 -3.30 -19.80 2.78
CA ASN A 57 -2.17 -20.54 3.37
C ASN A 57 -1.26 -19.65 4.24
N ASP A 58 -0.53 -20.28 5.16
CA ASP A 58 0.52 -19.61 5.96
C ASP A 58 1.70 -19.15 5.08
N TRP A 59 2.08 -20.00 4.11
CA TRP A 59 3.10 -19.69 3.13
C TRP A 59 2.48 -19.40 1.77
N GLU A 60 2.58 -18.16 1.34
CA GLU A 60 2.10 -17.67 0.05
C GLU A 60 3.27 -16.95 -0.65
N ALA A 61 3.84 -17.64 -1.65
CA ALA A 61 5.03 -17.16 -2.34
C ALA A 61 4.64 -16.23 -3.49
N MET A 62 5.52 -15.28 -3.82
CA MET A 62 5.28 -14.32 -4.90
C MET A 62 5.26 -14.93 -6.31
N ASP A 63 5.67 -16.19 -6.46
CA ASP A 63 5.60 -16.93 -7.72
C ASP A 63 4.34 -17.80 -7.84
N ASP A 64 3.48 -17.80 -6.82
CA ASP A 64 2.18 -18.44 -6.85
C ASP A 64 1.17 -17.63 -7.69
N SER A 65 0.19 -18.29 -8.30
CA SER A 65 -0.82 -17.61 -9.13
C SER A 65 -1.77 -16.71 -8.34
N ASP A 66 -1.78 -16.90 -7.02
CA ASP A 66 -2.78 -16.33 -6.11
C ASP A 66 -2.16 -15.19 -5.26
N THR A 67 -0.93 -14.81 -5.59
CA THR A 67 -0.15 -13.76 -4.92
C THR A 67 0.36 -12.72 -5.92
N ASP A 68 0.14 -11.45 -5.63
CA ASP A 68 0.62 -10.33 -6.43
C ASP A 68 1.60 -9.46 -5.64
N PHE A 69 2.70 -9.06 -6.27
CA PHE A 69 3.63 -8.07 -5.74
C PHE A 69 3.87 -6.93 -6.74
N MET A 70 3.73 -5.68 -6.27
CA MET A 70 3.96 -4.51 -7.13
C MET A 70 4.68 -3.36 -6.43
N PHE A 71 5.48 -2.63 -7.20
CA PHE A 71 5.92 -1.28 -6.86
C PHE A 71 4.79 -0.30 -7.19
N LYS A 72 4.12 0.21 -6.17
CA LYS A 72 3.00 1.15 -6.34
C LYS A 72 3.46 2.58 -6.47
N GLU A 73 4.50 2.96 -5.73
CA GLU A 73 5.03 4.32 -5.72
C GLU A 73 6.55 4.28 -5.75
N VAL A 74 7.15 5.09 -6.63
CA VAL A 74 8.56 5.44 -6.61
C VAL A 74 8.63 6.89 -7.04
N ASN A 75 8.79 7.81 -6.09
CA ASN A 75 8.76 9.25 -6.39
C ASN A 75 9.73 10.03 -5.50
N VAL A 76 10.07 11.23 -5.99
CA VAL A 76 10.84 12.25 -5.27
C VAL A 76 10.00 13.50 -5.23
N ALA A 77 9.94 14.11 -4.05
CA ALA A 77 9.24 15.34 -3.77
C ALA A 77 10.27 16.40 -3.38
N VAL A 78 10.21 17.58 -4.00
CA VAL A 78 11.14 18.69 -3.72
C VAL A 78 10.35 19.93 -3.33
N LYS A 79 10.38 20.25 -2.04
CA LYS A 79 9.77 21.47 -1.51
C LYS A 79 10.69 22.66 -1.68
N GLY A 80 10.13 23.84 -1.94
CA GLY A 80 10.89 25.10 -2.07
C GLY A 80 11.45 25.36 -3.47
N LEU A 81 11.12 24.53 -4.46
CA LEU A 81 11.61 24.67 -5.84
C LEU A 81 11.16 25.96 -6.52
N ILE A 82 9.94 26.42 -6.22
CA ILE A 82 9.35 27.64 -6.78
C ILE A 82 9.47 28.75 -5.74
N PRO A 83 10.34 29.77 -5.91
CA PRO A 83 10.60 30.77 -4.86
C PRO A 83 9.38 31.61 -4.47
N SER A 84 8.47 31.87 -5.40
CA SER A 84 7.22 32.58 -5.12
C SER A 84 6.19 31.73 -4.38
N LEU A 85 6.39 30.41 -4.33
CA LEU A 85 5.54 29.42 -3.66
C LEU A 85 6.42 28.48 -2.83
N PRO A 86 7.11 28.97 -1.79
CA PRO A 86 8.15 28.21 -1.07
C PRO A 86 7.62 26.94 -0.40
N GLU A 87 6.31 26.88 -0.15
CA GLU A 87 5.66 25.72 0.45
C GLU A 87 5.16 24.67 -0.57
N SER A 88 5.25 24.96 -1.87
CA SER A 88 4.85 24.01 -2.92
C SER A 88 5.85 22.86 -3.07
N THR A 89 5.35 21.72 -3.56
CA THR A 89 6.09 20.47 -3.74
C THR A 89 5.66 19.82 -5.05
#